data_AF-A0A803K250-F1
#
_entry.id   AF-A0A803K250-F1
#
_cell.length_a   1.000
_cell.length_b   1.000
_cell.length_c   1.000
_cell.angle_alpha   90.00
_cell.angle_beta   90.00
_cell.angle_gamma   90.00
#
_symmetry.space_group_name_H-M   'P 1'
#
loop_
_entity.id
_entity.type
_entity.pdbx_description
1 polymer ?
#
loop_
_entity_poly.entity_id
_entity_poly.type
_entity_poly.pdbx_seq_one_letter_code
_entity_poly.pdbx_strand_id
1 'polypeptide(L)'
;MGLIDLETALIRKAGVPFSSRSPWSISTFSRRLGETVSSSRKSFMMATWQKYSSLGLLAMALLFVAVDQSQAKPAETQCPPNMVYDCMRTCFSNCDNLNSPIDACNETCIMGCDCKDGFVFKSKDSKICVRVSTCKVTCPKHMIFNRCTMETRKTCATINDPLATSTTCLPRCVCGKDLILSNDLSPRCIRISECPINPAN
;
A
#
# COMPACT_ATOMS: atom_id res chain seq x y z
N MET A 1 29.37 -21.80 49.24
CA MET A 1 28.64 -22.77 50.10
C MET A 1 27.23 -22.24 50.34
N GLY A 2 26.20 -23.07 50.18
CA GLY A 2 24.82 -22.71 50.53
C GLY A 2 23.75 -23.26 49.59
N LEU A 3 23.67 -24.59 49.49
CA LEU A 3 22.50 -25.33 49.00
C LEU A 3 21.45 -25.37 50.13
N ILE A 4 20.18 -25.17 49.82
CA ILE A 4 19.06 -26.04 50.26
C ILE A 4 17.81 -25.74 49.43
N ASP A 5 17.37 -26.79 48.72
CA ASP A 5 16.02 -27.00 48.22
C ASP A 5 14.97 -27.00 49.34
N LEU A 6 13.74 -26.58 49.02
CA LEU A 6 12.55 -27.32 49.45
C LEU A 6 11.36 -27.03 48.54
N GLU A 7 10.87 -28.10 47.91
CA GLU A 7 9.55 -28.20 47.27
C GLU A 7 8.40 -27.91 48.23
N THR A 8 7.23 -27.57 47.66
CA THR A 8 5.96 -28.34 47.76
C THR A 8 4.74 -27.42 47.95
N ALA A 9 3.83 -27.41 46.96
CA ALA A 9 2.36 -27.54 47.10
C ALA A 9 1.66 -26.94 45.84
N LEU A 10 1.19 -27.75 44.87
CA LEU A 10 -0.01 -28.60 44.82
C LEU A 10 -1.36 -27.86 44.63
N ILE A 11 -2.05 -28.30 43.56
CA ILE A 11 -3.51 -28.50 43.38
C ILE A 11 -4.29 -27.28 42.87
N ARG A 12 -4.73 -27.23 41.60
CA ARG A 12 -5.78 -28.00 40.87
C ARG A 12 -7.21 -27.45 41.06
N LYS A 13 -7.83 -27.20 39.89
CA LYS A 13 -9.27 -27.31 39.54
C LYS A 13 -10.16 -26.19 40.13
N ALA A 14 -11.23 -25.72 39.48
CA ALA A 14 -12.12 -26.35 38.50
C ALA A 14 -12.95 -25.30 37.73
N GLY A 15 -13.56 -25.73 36.60
CA GLY A 15 -14.83 -25.19 36.07
C GLY A 15 -14.80 -24.81 34.57
N VAL A 16 -14.80 -25.69 33.55
CA VAL A 16 -15.82 -26.70 33.10
C VAL A 16 -16.94 -26.00 32.25
N PRO A 17 -17.55 -26.63 31.21
CA PRO A 17 -17.25 -26.37 29.79
C PRO A 17 -18.56 -26.30 28.95
N PHE A 18 -18.51 -26.40 27.62
CA PHE A 18 -19.57 -26.97 26.75
C PHE A 18 -18.86 -27.21 25.39
N SER A 19 -18.49 -28.43 24.93
CA SER A 19 -19.31 -29.59 24.49
C SER A 19 -20.43 -29.13 23.57
N SER A 20 -20.64 -29.56 22.32
CA SER A 20 -20.37 -30.78 21.55
C SER A 20 -20.68 -30.40 20.07
N ARG A 21 -20.31 -31.10 18.99
CA ARG A 21 -20.25 -32.54 18.72
C ARG A 21 -19.54 -32.73 17.37
N SER A 22 -18.60 -33.66 17.34
CA SER A 22 -17.95 -34.30 16.18
C SER A 22 -18.93 -35.31 15.52
N PRO A 23 -18.57 -36.40 14.78
CA PRO A 23 -17.30 -36.91 14.21
C PRO A 23 -17.53 -37.54 12.78
N TRP A 24 -16.57 -37.94 11.93
CA TRP A 24 -15.72 -39.16 11.90
C TRP A 24 -14.98 -39.14 10.54
N SER A 25 -13.65 -39.19 10.49
CA SER A 25 -12.79 -40.38 10.35
C SER A 25 -12.67 -40.99 8.95
N ILE A 26 -11.43 -40.92 8.44
CA ILE A 26 -10.61 -42.02 7.91
C ILE A 26 -11.26 -42.94 6.86
N SER A 27 -10.76 -42.89 5.63
CA SER A 27 -10.19 -44.08 4.97
C SER A 27 -9.53 -43.75 3.64
N THR A 28 -8.24 -44.04 3.59
CA THR A 28 -7.53 -44.51 2.41
C THR A 28 -8.27 -45.70 1.80
N PHE A 29 -8.66 -45.61 0.52
CA PHE A 29 -8.70 -46.79 -0.34
C PHE A 29 -8.48 -46.42 -1.80
N SER A 30 -7.41 -46.99 -2.33
CA SER A 30 -6.99 -46.98 -3.72
C SER A 30 -7.73 -48.11 -4.46
N ARG A 31 -8.26 -47.81 -5.65
CA ARG A 31 -8.43 -48.66 -6.86
C ARG A 31 -9.70 -48.22 -7.61
N ARG A 32 -9.57 -47.68 -8.82
CA ARG A 32 -9.24 -48.32 -10.10
C ARG A 32 -10.54 -48.64 -10.85
N LEU A 33 -10.72 -47.96 -11.97
CA LEU A 33 -11.15 -48.45 -13.31
C LEU A 33 -12.03 -47.38 -13.98
N GLY A 34 -11.64 -46.98 -15.19
CA GLY A 34 -12.51 -46.25 -16.10
C GLY A 34 -11.87 -45.08 -16.83
N GLU A 35 -10.71 -45.28 -17.46
CA GLU A 35 -10.37 -44.50 -18.65
C GLU A 35 -11.35 -44.84 -19.79
N THR A 36 -11.44 -43.92 -20.75
CA THR A 36 -12.02 -44.07 -22.10
C THR A 36 -13.55 -44.01 -22.21
N VAL A 37 -14.07 -42.83 -22.59
CA VAL A 37 -14.95 -42.70 -23.77
C VAL A 37 -14.59 -41.40 -24.49
N SER A 38 -13.69 -41.51 -25.47
CA SER A 38 -13.83 -40.76 -26.71
C SER A 38 -15.13 -41.25 -27.35
N SER A 39 -16.11 -40.39 -27.63
CA SER A 39 -16.99 -40.58 -28.79
C SER A 39 -17.95 -39.42 -28.98
N SER A 40 -17.67 -38.64 -30.00
CA SER A 40 -18.64 -38.13 -30.97
C SER A 40 -20.07 -38.70 -30.81
N ARG A 41 -21.01 -37.86 -30.37
CA ARG A 41 -22.42 -37.85 -30.80
C ARG A 41 -22.79 -36.38 -30.94
N LYS A 42 -22.72 -35.77 -32.14
CA LYS A 42 -23.56 -36.06 -33.31
C LYS A 42 -24.93 -36.61 -32.89
N SER A 43 -25.92 -35.72 -33.03
CA SER A 43 -27.33 -36.05 -33.11
C SER A 43 -28.01 -36.43 -31.79
N PHE A 44 -28.43 -35.44 -31.00
CA PHE A 44 -29.72 -35.50 -30.32
C PHE A 44 -30.20 -34.13 -29.82
N MET A 45 -30.69 -33.29 -30.72
CA MET A 45 -31.78 -32.33 -30.44
C MET A 45 -32.43 -31.98 -31.79
N MET A 46 -32.98 -33.00 -32.47
CA MET A 46 -33.89 -32.82 -33.60
C MET A 46 -35.16 -33.61 -33.30
N ALA A 47 -35.90 -33.18 -32.29
CA ALA A 47 -37.29 -33.58 -32.12
C ALA A 47 -37.98 -32.56 -31.22
N THR A 48 -39.01 -31.92 -31.78
CA THR A 48 -39.74 -30.75 -31.27
C THR A 48 -38.87 -29.48 -31.39
N TRP A 49 -39.17 -28.47 -32.19
CA TRP A 49 -40.40 -27.69 -32.19
C TRP A 49 -40.68 -27.08 -33.58
N GLN A 50 -41.56 -27.71 -34.37
CA GLN A 50 -42.19 -27.10 -35.56
C GLN A 50 -43.32 -26.10 -35.19
N LYS A 51 -43.19 -25.41 -34.05
CA LYS A 51 -44.21 -24.51 -33.49
C LYS A 51 -43.65 -23.19 -32.95
N TYR A 52 -42.39 -22.86 -33.21
CA TYR A 52 -41.93 -21.49 -32.99
C TYR A 52 -42.44 -20.60 -34.12
N SER A 53 -43.60 -20.00 -33.87
CA SER A 53 -44.16 -18.90 -34.67
C SER A 53 -43.10 -17.82 -34.88
N SER A 54 -43.10 -17.16 -36.04
CA SER A 54 -42.21 -16.06 -36.41
C SER A 54 -42.15 -14.97 -35.33
N LEU A 55 -43.24 -14.81 -34.56
CA LEU A 55 -43.33 -13.92 -33.40
C LEU A 55 -42.45 -14.35 -32.22
N GLY A 56 -42.24 -15.65 -32.00
CA GLY A 56 -41.43 -16.21 -30.92
C GLY A 56 -39.93 -16.05 -31.17
N LEU A 57 -39.49 -16.14 -32.42
CA LEU A 57 -38.11 -15.80 -32.81
C LEU A 57 -37.84 -14.30 -32.67
N LEU A 58 -38.81 -13.44 -33.02
CA LEU A 58 -38.73 -11.99 -32.79
C LEU A 58 -38.71 -11.65 -31.28
N ALA A 59 -39.51 -12.34 -30.46
CA ALA A 59 -39.54 -12.12 -29.01
C ALA A 59 -38.22 -12.52 -28.33
N MET A 60 -37.59 -13.63 -28.74
CA MET A 60 -36.27 -14.02 -28.25
C MET A 60 -35.18 -13.05 -28.73
N ALA A 61 -35.25 -12.55 -29.97
CA ALA A 61 -34.33 -11.53 -30.46
C ALA A 61 -34.46 -10.20 -29.69
N LEU A 62 -35.68 -9.80 -29.31
CA LEU A 62 -35.92 -8.61 -28.48
C LEU A 62 -35.37 -8.76 -27.06
N LEU A 63 -35.33 -9.98 -26.52
CA LEU A 63 -34.71 -10.26 -25.21
C LEU A 63 -33.18 -10.19 -25.24
N PHE A 64 -32.53 -10.57 -26.35
CA PHE A 64 -31.08 -10.42 -26.51
C PHE A 64 -30.62 -8.94 -26.65
N VAL A 65 -31.50 -8.02 -27.10
CA VAL A 65 -31.18 -6.59 -27.24
C VAL A 65 -31.20 -5.83 -25.90
N ALA A 66 -31.79 -6.40 -24.84
CA ALA A 66 -31.90 -5.76 -23.53
C ALA A 66 -30.79 -6.14 -22.52
N VAL A 67 -29.90 -7.08 -22.87
CA VAL A 67 -28.83 -7.55 -21.98
C VAL A 67 -27.47 -7.13 -22.55
N ASP A 68 -27.19 -5.84 -22.66
CA ASP A 68 -25.82 -5.41 -22.96
C ASP A 68 -25.55 -3.94 -22.62
N GLN A 69 -25.79 -3.50 -21.38
CA GLN A 69 -25.25 -2.20 -20.90
C GLN A 69 -24.78 -2.20 -19.44
N SER A 70 -24.28 -3.32 -18.94
CA SER A 70 -23.22 -3.24 -17.93
C SER A 70 -21.90 -2.96 -18.65
N GLN A 71 -21.80 -1.80 -19.30
CA GLN A 71 -20.50 -1.23 -19.62
C GLN A 71 -19.85 -0.85 -18.29
N ALA A 72 -19.18 -1.83 -17.68
CA ALA A 72 -18.04 -1.54 -16.85
C ALA A 72 -17.12 -0.68 -17.72
N LYS A 73 -17.04 0.61 -17.37
CA LYS A 73 -16.11 1.59 -17.94
C LYS A 73 -14.81 0.86 -18.27
N PRO A 74 -14.30 0.94 -19.52
CA PRO A 74 -13.06 0.27 -19.89
C PRO A 74 -12.03 0.58 -18.81
N ALA A 75 -11.35 -0.45 -18.32
CA ALA A 75 -10.26 -0.34 -17.38
C ALA A 75 -9.14 0.47 -18.06
N GLU A 76 -9.30 1.78 -18.08
CA GLU A 76 -8.33 2.68 -18.64
C GLU A 76 -7.13 2.64 -17.71
N THR A 77 -6.03 2.32 -18.33
CA THR A 77 -4.78 1.81 -17.80
C THR A 77 -3.96 2.87 -17.05
N GLN A 78 -4.61 3.86 -16.43
CA GLN A 78 -3.94 5.08 -15.97
C GLN A 78 -4.48 5.53 -14.62
N CYS A 79 -3.55 5.91 -13.75
CA CYS A 79 -3.82 6.33 -12.38
C CYS A 79 -4.95 7.37 -12.26
N PRO A 80 -5.57 7.50 -11.07
CA PRO A 80 -6.57 8.53 -10.81
C PRO A 80 -6.13 9.95 -11.22
N PRO A 81 -7.06 10.90 -11.36
CA PRO A 81 -6.72 12.29 -11.67
C PRO A 81 -5.66 12.86 -10.72
N ASN A 82 -4.71 13.62 -11.29
CA ASN A 82 -3.54 14.19 -10.59
C ASN A 82 -2.53 13.17 -10.05
N MET A 83 -2.55 11.94 -10.57
CA MET A 83 -1.54 10.92 -10.31
C MET A 83 -0.77 10.54 -11.58
N VAL A 84 0.40 9.94 -11.38
CA VAL A 84 1.26 9.35 -12.40
C VAL A 84 1.67 7.95 -11.94
N TYR A 85 1.80 7.02 -12.90
CA TYR A 85 2.32 5.69 -12.60
C TYR A 85 3.84 5.73 -12.66
N ASP A 86 4.49 5.72 -11.51
CA ASP A 86 5.95 5.81 -11.39
C ASP A 86 6.41 5.24 -10.04
N CYS A 87 7.68 5.47 -9.70
CA CYS A 87 8.24 5.27 -8.38
C CYS A 87 7.47 6.05 -7.31
N MET A 88 6.77 5.34 -6.43
CA MET A 88 5.98 5.98 -5.39
C MET A 88 6.86 6.63 -4.33
N ARG A 89 6.59 7.90 -4.05
CA ARG A 89 7.21 8.62 -2.94
C ARG A 89 6.67 8.12 -1.60
N THR A 90 7.56 7.67 -0.72
CA THR A 90 7.18 7.15 0.60
C THR A 90 7.29 8.18 1.73
N CYS A 91 7.95 9.31 1.49
CA CYS A 91 8.12 10.40 2.46
C CYS A 91 7.48 11.70 1.96
N PHE A 92 6.98 12.53 2.87
CA PHE A 92 6.34 13.81 2.51
C PHE A 92 5.24 13.69 1.44
N SER A 93 4.58 12.53 1.40
CA SER A 93 3.59 12.20 0.37
C SER A 93 2.20 12.70 0.70
N ASN A 94 1.94 13.15 1.94
CA ASN A 94 0.61 13.58 2.38
C ASN A 94 0.66 14.86 3.21
N CYS A 95 -0.46 15.57 3.35
CA CYS A 95 -0.51 16.81 4.14
C CYS A 95 -0.08 16.63 5.61
N ASP A 96 -0.27 15.44 6.18
CA ASP A 96 -0.03 15.18 7.62
C ASP A 96 1.46 15.11 7.96
N ASN A 97 2.33 14.76 7.00
CA ASN A 97 3.77 14.58 7.23
C ASN A 97 4.68 15.65 6.61
N LEU A 98 4.13 16.68 5.95
CA LEU A 98 4.92 17.76 5.32
C LEU A 98 5.77 18.57 6.30
N ASN A 99 5.36 18.62 7.58
CA ASN A 99 6.06 19.31 8.65
C ASN A 99 7.12 18.45 9.36
N SER A 100 7.23 17.16 9.02
CA SER A 100 8.14 16.25 9.69
C SER A 100 9.61 16.65 9.43
N PRO A 101 10.44 16.74 10.48
CA PRO A 101 11.87 16.93 10.33
C PRO A 101 12.62 15.62 10.03
N ILE A 102 11.92 14.48 10.04
CA ILE A 102 12.48 13.14 9.81
C ILE A 102 12.18 12.72 8.37
N ASP A 103 13.24 12.35 7.65
CA ASP A 103 13.14 11.80 6.29
C ASP A 103 12.94 10.28 6.37
N ALA A 104 11.68 9.85 6.52
CA ALA A 104 11.30 8.43 6.44
C ALA A 104 11.10 7.99 4.98
N CYS A 105 12.07 8.28 4.11
CA CYS A 105 12.05 7.89 2.71
C CYS A 105 12.57 6.45 2.59
N ASN A 106 11.88 5.61 1.84
CA ASN A 106 12.35 4.29 1.49
C ASN A 106 13.31 4.45 0.31
N GLU A 107 14.50 3.86 0.41
CA GLU A 107 15.45 3.82 -0.70
C GLU A 107 14.97 2.90 -1.83
N THR A 108 14.10 1.94 -1.49
CA THR A 108 13.53 1.02 -2.47
C THR A 108 12.36 1.66 -3.19
N CYS A 109 12.49 1.72 -4.52
CA CYS A 109 11.43 2.19 -5.39
C CYS A 109 10.29 1.17 -5.50
N ILE A 110 9.07 1.58 -5.13
CA ILE A 110 7.86 0.77 -5.29
C ILE A 110 7.05 1.39 -6.42
N MET A 111 6.84 0.63 -7.51
CA MET A 111 6.05 1.11 -8.64
C MET A 111 4.57 1.18 -8.29
N GLY A 112 3.91 2.29 -8.63
CA GLY A 112 2.48 2.46 -8.43
C GLY A 112 1.99 3.86 -8.79
N CYS A 113 0.77 4.18 -8.40
CA CYS A 113 0.20 5.50 -8.65
C CYS A 113 0.58 6.47 -7.54
N ASP A 114 1.36 7.49 -7.87
CA ASP A 114 1.73 8.57 -6.96
C ASP A 114 1.18 9.92 -7.44
N CYS A 115 1.04 10.87 -6.52
CA CYS A 115 0.63 12.22 -6.87
C CYS A 115 1.68 12.90 -7.76
N LYS A 116 1.21 13.62 -8.78
CA LYS A 116 2.07 14.44 -9.64
C LYS A 116 2.81 15.51 -8.82
N ASP A 117 3.92 16.02 -9.34
CA ASP A 117 4.66 17.12 -8.72
C ASP A 117 3.76 18.32 -8.39
N GLY A 118 3.94 18.87 -7.20
CA GLY A 118 3.07 19.92 -6.65
C GLY A 118 1.75 19.42 -6.02
N PHE A 119 1.50 18.12 -6.03
CA PHE A 119 0.39 17.46 -5.36
C PHE A 119 0.88 16.45 -4.31
N VAL A 120 0.04 16.23 -3.30
CA VAL A 120 0.24 15.26 -2.20
C VAL A 120 -1.10 14.66 -1.80
N PHE A 121 -1.10 13.48 -1.19
CA PHE A 121 -2.29 12.88 -0.64
C PHE A 121 -2.90 13.76 0.46
N LYS A 122 -4.23 13.85 0.49
CA LYS A 122 -4.94 14.65 1.51
C LYS A 122 -4.60 14.23 2.94
N SER A 123 -4.45 12.93 3.17
CA SER A 123 -4.07 12.31 4.44
C SER A 123 -3.41 10.96 4.18
N LYS A 124 -2.82 10.34 5.22
CA LYS A 124 -2.13 9.05 5.12
C LYS A 124 -2.93 7.94 4.43
N ASP A 125 -4.23 7.84 4.70
CA ASP A 125 -5.11 6.80 4.15
C ASP A 125 -5.92 7.26 2.93
N SER A 126 -5.73 8.50 2.49
CA SER A 126 -6.46 9.05 1.35
C SER A 126 -5.85 8.63 0.03
N LYS A 127 -6.70 8.33 -0.95
CA LYS A 127 -6.32 8.13 -2.36
C LYS A 127 -6.53 9.39 -3.21
N ILE A 128 -6.73 10.55 -2.57
CA ILE A 128 -7.03 11.81 -3.25
C ILE A 128 -5.82 12.73 -3.17
N CYS A 129 -5.29 13.12 -4.32
CA CYS A 129 -4.23 14.13 -4.42
C CYS A 129 -4.81 15.53 -4.36
N VAL A 130 -4.26 16.37 -3.48
CA VAL A 130 -4.57 17.79 -3.35
C VAL A 130 -3.30 18.60 -3.62
N ARG A 131 -3.46 19.87 -4.01
CA ARG A 131 -2.30 20.75 -4.18
C ARG A 131 -1.60 20.98 -2.85
N VAL A 132 -0.28 20.95 -2.84
CA VAL A 132 0.53 21.19 -1.63
C VAL A 132 0.16 22.53 -0.96
N SER A 133 -0.18 23.56 -1.73
CA SER A 133 -0.60 24.87 -1.22
C SER A 133 -1.93 24.85 -0.44
N THR A 134 -2.71 23.79 -0.54
CA THR A 134 -3.97 23.61 0.22
C THR A 134 -3.75 22.95 1.56
N CYS A 135 -2.59 22.31 1.77
CA CYS A 135 -2.22 21.75 3.07
C CYS A 135 -1.87 22.88 4.04
N LYS A 136 -2.32 22.74 5.29
CA LYS A 136 -1.99 23.68 6.37
C LYS A 136 -0.66 23.26 7.00
N VAL A 137 0.45 23.75 6.45
CA VAL A 137 1.79 23.37 6.90
C VAL A 137 2.36 24.41 7.87
N THR A 138 2.71 23.96 9.07
CA THR A 138 3.45 24.76 10.05
C THR A 138 4.81 24.11 10.27
N CYS A 139 5.87 24.74 9.78
CA CYS A 139 7.23 24.22 9.96
C CYS A 139 7.74 24.45 11.39
N PRO A 140 8.62 23.56 11.88
CA PRO A 140 9.36 23.78 13.12
C PRO A 140 10.24 25.03 13.08
N LYS A 141 10.76 25.44 14.25
CA LYS A 141 11.63 26.62 14.39
C LYS A 141 12.84 26.53 13.45
N HIS A 142 13.16 27.66 12.81
CA HIS A 142 14.26 27.81 11.84
C HIS A 142 14.14 26.94 10.58
N MET A 143 12.96 26.40 10.30
CA MET A 143 12.66 25.75 9.04
C MET A 143 11.73 26.61 8.18
N ILE A 144 11.89 26.49 6.88
CA ILE A 144 11.09 27.18 5.86
C ILE A 144 10.42 26.11 5.01
N PHE A 145 9.13 26.28 4.73
CA PHE A 145 8.43 25.34 3.86
C PHE A 145 8.84 25.57 2.41
N ASN A 146 9.43 24.54 1.80
CA ASN A 146 9.69 24.54 0.37
C ASN A 146 8.69 23.60 -0.32
N ARG A 147 7.97 24.13 -1.32
CA ARG A 147 6.98 23.36 -2.10
C ARG A 147 7.64 22.31 -3.00
N CYS A 148 8.90 22.51 -3.34
CA CYS A 148 9.63 21.61 -4.19
C CYS A 148 11.11 21.63 -3.86
N THR A 149 11.60 20.52 -3.32
CA THR A 149 13.03 20.32 -3.06
C THR A 149 13.49 19.13 -3.89
N MET A 150 14.45 19.37 -4.79
CA MET A 150 15.08 18.31 -5.56
C MET A 150 16.32 17.74 -4.86
N GLU A 151 16.81 18.42 -3.82
CA GLU A 151 18.00 18.01 -3.08
C GLU A 151 17.61 17.13 -1.90
N THR A 152 18.45 16.14 -1.59
CA THR A 152 18.34 15.39 -0.33
C THR A 152 18.73 16.28 0.85
N ARG A 153 18.19 16.00 2.04
CA ARG A 153 18.52 16.78 3.23
C ARG A 153 19.93 16.38 3.70
N LYS A 154 20.82 17.37 3.83
CA LYS A 154 22.09 17.18 4.54
C LYS A 154 21.87 17.26 6.06
N THR A 155 22.56 16.39 6.78
CA THR A 155 22.64 16.41 8.25
C THR A 155 24.08 16.65 8.67
N CYS A 156 24.33 16.88 9.97
CA CYS A 156 25.69 16.96 10.48
C CYS A 156 26.55 15.72 10.16
N ALA A 157 25.94 14.56 9.93
CA ALA A 157 26.68 13.33 9.58
C ALA A 157 27.09 13.31 8.10
N THR A 158 26.24 13.86 7.22
CA THR A 158 26.39 13.80 5.76
C THR A 158 26.80 15.13 5.14
N ILE A 159 27.30 16.07 5.95
CA ILE A 159 27.64 17.42 5.47
C ILE A 159 28.72 17.40 4.39
N ASN A 160 29.71 16.52 4.55
CA ASN A 160 30.83 16.34 3.63
C ASN A 160 30.51 15.43 2.43
N ASP A 161 29.36 14.76 2.46
CA ASP A 161 28.95 13.88 1.37
C ASP A 161 28.56 14.69 0.13
N PRO A 162 28.73 14.13 -1.08
CA PRO A 162 28.23 14.76 -2.29
C PRO A 162 26.72 14.97 -2.17
N LEU A 163 26.25 16.12 -2.67
CA LEU A 163 24.83 16.43 -2.67
C LEU A 163 24.10 15.46 -3.61
N ALA A 164 23.20 14.66 -3.06
CA ALA A 164 22.34 13.80 -3.87
C ALA A 164 21.09 14.57 -4.30
N THR A 165 20.69 14.37 -5.55
CA THR A 165 19.48 14.96 -6.13
C THR A 165 18.45 13.87 -6.38
N SER A 166 17.20 14.12 -5.99
CA SER A 166 16.05 13.33 -6.40
C SER A 166 15.55 13.79 -7.76
N THR A 167 15.06 12.85 -8.56
CA THR A 167 14.34 13.13 -9.81
C THR A 167 12.93 13.68 -9.55
N THR A 168 12.44 13.53 -8.32
CA THR A 168 11.06 13.84 -7.95
C THR A 168 11.03 15.00 -6.96
N CYS A 169 10.08 15.91 -7.16
CA CYS A 169 9.91 17.09 -6.34
C CYS A 169 9.43 16.76 -4.91
N LEU A 170 10.24 16.97 -3.87
CA LEU A 170 9.83 16.70 -2.48
C LEU A 170 9.34 17.98 -1.75
N PRO A 171 8.04 18.16 -1.49
CA PRO A 171 7.50 19.25 -0.68
C PRO A 171 7.80 19.00 0.80
N ARG A 172 8.61 19.82 1.46
CA ARG A 172 8.98 19.61 2.86
C ARG A 172 9.48 20.89 3.53
N CYS A 173 9.53 20.88 4.85
CA CYS A 173 10.25 21.89 5.61
C CYS A 173 11.77 21.68 5.47
N VAL A 174 12.50 22.71 5.08
CA VAL A 174 13.96 22.72 4.94
C VAL A 174 14.57 23.69 5.95
N CYS A 175 15.81 23.44 6.39
CA CYS A 175 16.50 24.40 7.25
C CYS A 175 16.68 25.75 6.54
N GLY A 176 16.62 26.84 7.29
CA GLY A 176 16.94 28.17 6.78
C GLY A 176 18.39 28.29 6.32
N LYS A 177 18.76 29.46 5.79
CA LYS A 177 20.12 29.75 5.33
C LYS A 177 21.16 29.47 6.43
N ASP A 178 22.28 28.87 6.04
CA ASP A 178 23.44 28.55 6.89
C ASP A 178 23.15 27.62 8.07
N LEU A 179 22.03 26.89 8.03
CA LEU A 179 21.65 25.91 9.03
C LEU A 179 21.62 24.50 8.43
N ILE A 180 21.92 23.52 9.28
CA ILE A 180 21.92 22.10 8.94
C ILE A 180 21.12 21.31 9.96
N LEU A 181 20.56 20.16 9.55
CA LEU A 181 19.79 19.31 10.43
C LEU A 181 20.73 18.55 11.39
N SER A 182 20.47 18.64 12.69
CA SER A 182 21.16 17.84 13.70
C SER A 182 20.85 16.34 13.56
N ASN A 183 21.76 15.49 14.02
CA ASN A 183 21.59 14.03 14.09
C ASN A 183 20.94 13.55 15.41
N ASP A 184 20.35 14.47 16.19
CA ASP A 184 19.69 14.12 17.46
C ASP A 184 18.40 13.30 17.23
N LEU A 185 17.95 12.59 18.29
CA LEU A 185 16.65 11.89 18.29
C LEU A 185 15.46 12.79 17.92
N SER A 186 15.56 14.08 18.27
CA SER A 186 14.64 15.13 17.82
C SER A 186 15.42 16.11 16.93
N PRO A 187 15.44 15.88 15.61
CA PRO A 187 16.29 16.65 14.71
C PRO A 187 15.78 18.10 14.61
N ARG A 188 16.72 19.04 14.77
CA ARG A 188 16.48 20.49 14.70
C ARG A 188 17.55 21.16 13.84
N CYS A 189 17.25 22.32 13.29
CA CYS A 189 18.21 23.10 12.51
C CYS A 189 19.16 23.87 13.44
N ILE A 190 20.45 23.59 13.31
CA ILE A 190 21.56 24.22 14.04
C ILE A 190 22.59 24.79 13.06
N ARG A 191 23.52 25.61 13.53
CA ARG A 191 24.61 26.08 12.67
C ARG A 191 25.57 24.94 12.37
N ILE A 192 26.20 24.97 11.21
CA ILE A 192 27.22 23.99 10.81
C ILE A 192 28.36 23.91 11.84
N SER A 193 28.76 25.05 12.39
CA SER A 193 29.80 25.13 13.44
C SER A 193 29.40 24.47 14.77
N GLU A 194 28.11 24.21 14.98
CA GLU A 194 27.57 23.56 16.19
C GLU A 194 27.41 22.05 15.99
N CYS A 195 27.69 21.52 14.80
CA CYS A 195 27.67 20.07 14.58
C CYS A 195 28.69 19.39 15.50
N PRO A 196 28.32 18.24 16.11
CA PRO A 196 29.27 17.47 16.90
C PRO A 196 30.42 17.05 15.97
N ILE A 197 31.64 17.43 16.34
CA ILE A 197 32.85 16.94 15.68
C ILE A 197 32.90 15.46 16.05
N ASN A 198 32.51 14.60 15.13
CA ASN A 198 32.73 13.18 15.32
C ASN A 198 34.25 12.99 15.35
N PRO A 199 34.85 12.50 16.45
CA PRO A 199 36.24 12.06 16.39
C PRO A 199 36.26 10.94 15.35
N ALA A 200 36.87 11.21 14.21
CA ALA A 200 36.97 10.26 13.11
C ALA A 200 37.55 8.94 13.65
N ASN A 201 36.90 7.85 13.28
CA ASN A 201 37.41 6.48 13.33
C ASN A 201 38.73 6.39 12.54
#